data_AF-A0AA43BH96-F1
#
_entry.id   AF-A0AA43BH96-F1
#
_cell.length_a   1.000
_cell.length_b   1.000
_cell.length_c   1.000
_cell.angle_alpha   90.00
_cell.angle_beta   90.00
_cell.angle_gamma   90.00
#
_symmetry.space_group_name_H-M   'P 1'
#
loop_
_entity.id
_entity.type
_entity.pdbx_description
1 polymer ?
#
loop_
_entity_poly.entity_id
_entity_poly.type
_entity_poly.pdbx_seq_one_letter_code
_entity_poly.pdbx_strand_id
1 'polypeptide(L)'
;MHPPNAFRIHAIQPLLARNGAIVRLDQLRSTCKSCGLRSSMSENAGIQTSPLGTTLTCPACGATGLMDEVEIWHHWLEQCRRERMLALFDPKPDEPLEPDTPE
;
A
#
# COMPACT_ATOMS: atom_id res chain seq x y z
N MET A 1 -13.01 -15.14 -15.17
CA MET A 1 -12.35 -15.36 -13.87
C MET A 1 -11.26 -14.32 -13.71
N HIS A 2 -11.28 -13.52 -12.65
CA HIS A 2 -10.21 -12.55 -12.36
C HIS A 2 -8.98 -13.32 -11.87
N PRO A 3 -7.77 -13.08 -12.40
CA PRO A 3 -6.57 -13.70 -11.88
C PRO A 3 -6.39 -13.25 -10.42
N PRO A 4 -6.16 -14.17 -9.46
CA PRO A 4 -6.25 -13.91 -8.02
C PRO A 4 -5.15 -12.99 -7.47
N ASN A 5 -4.42 -12.26 -8.33
CA ASN A 5 -3.22 -11.56 -7.94
C ASN A 5 -2.71 -10.58 -9.02
N ALA A 6 -3.61 -9.85 -9.70
CA ALA A 6 -3.24 -8.95 -10.80
C ALA A 6 -2.29 -7.81 -10.40
N PHE A 7 -2.24 -7.47 -9.11
CA PHE A 7 -1.43 -6.38 -8.57
C PHE A 7 -0.48 -6.87 -7.49
N ARG A 8 0.70 -6.27 -7.43
CA ARG A 8 1.59 -6.35 -6.27
C ARG A 8 1.41 -5.09 -5.44
N ILE A 9 0.91 -5.21 -4.22
CA ILE A 9 0.64 -4.08 -3.32
C ILE A 9 1.95 -3.61 -2.66
N HIS A 10 2.19 -2.31 -2.67
CA HIS A 10 3.37 -1.68 -2.06
C HIS A 10 3.02 -0.86 -0.83
N ALA A 11 1.96 -0.08 -0.92
CA ALA A 11 1.49 0.72 0.20
C ALA A 11 -0.02 0.97 0.13
N ILE A 12 -0.64 1.06 1.29
CA ILE A 12 -2.04 1.38 1.50
C ILE A 12 -2.13 2.62 2.39
N GLN A 13 -2.94 3.59 1.96
CA GLN A 13 -3.28 4.76 2.75
C GLN A 13 -4.78 4.70 3.08
N PRO A 14 -5.14 4.47 4.35
CA PRO A 14 -6.53 4.60 4.79
C PRO A 14 -6.90 6.08 4.97
N LEU A 15 -8.16 6.40 4.74
CA LEU A 15 -8.77 7.59 5.30
C LEU A 15 -9.16 7.28 6.75
N LEU A 16 -8.63 8.05 7.69
CA LEU A 16 -8.92 7.90 9.11
C LEU A 16 -9.87 9.00 9.60
N ALA A 17 -10.81 8.63 10.45
CA ALA A 17 -11.63 9.58 11.21
C ALA A 17 -10.78 10.22 12.32
N ARG A 18 -11.29 11.29 12.92
CA ARG A 18 -10.60 12.01 14.00
C ARG A 18 -10.28 11.13 15.22
N ASN A 19 -11.07 10.09 15.45
CA ASN A 19 -10.87 9.12 16.52
C ASN A 19 -9.93 7.97 16.13
N GLY A 20 -9.31 8.01 14.95
CA GLY A 20 -8.41 6.97 14.45
C GLY A 20 -9.12 5.77 13.82
N ALA A 21 -10.45 5.76 13.74
CA ALA A 21 -11.17 4.70 13.05
C ALA A 21 -10.92 4.77 11.52
N ILE A 22 -10.78 3.61 10.88
CA ILE A 22 -10.68 3.52 9.43
C ILE A 22 -12.05 3.84 8.83
N VAL A 23 -12.10 4.84 7.95
CA VAL A 23 -13.30 5.23 7.21
C VAL A 23 -13.39 4.44 5.91
N ARG A 24 -12.30 4.40 5.15
CA ARG A 24 -12.19 3.70 3.85
C ARG A 24 -10.74 3.65 3.36
N LEU A 25 -10.52 2.92 2.27
CA LEU A 25 -9.31 3.00 1.48
C LEU A 25 -9.28 4.34 0.71
N ASP A 26 -8.25 5.16 0.93
CA ASP A 26 -8.08 6.45 0.25
C ASP A 26 -7.19 6.31 -0.99
N GLN A 27 -6.02 5.69 -0.81
CA GLN A 27 -5.05 5.49 -1.87
C GLN A 27 -4.36 4.12 -1.76
N LEU A 28 -4.04 3.54 -2.92
CA LEU A 28 -3.30 2.29 -3.01
C LEU A 28 -2.18 2.42 -4.04
N ARG A 29 -0.95 2.12 -3.60
CA ARG A 29 0.23 2.04 -4.47
C ARG A 29 0.51 0.59 -4.81
N SER A 30 0.58 0.29 -6.11
CA SER A 30 0.82 -1.07 -6.60
C SER A 30 1.62 -1.10 -7.88
N THR A 31 2.10 -2.30 -8.23
CA THR A 31 2.58 -2.62 -9.58
C THR A 31 1.60 -3.57 -10.25
N CYS A 32 1.15 -3.21 -11.45
CA CYS A 32 0.37 -4.11 -12.29
C CYS A 32 1.26 -5.24 -12.80
N LYS A 33 0.87 -6.50 -12.56
CA LYS A 33 1.64 -7.66 -13.04
C LYS A 33 1.49 -7.90 -14.54
N SER A 34 0.46 -7.34 -15.18
CA SER A 34 0.23 -7.49 -16.63
C SER A 34 1.10 -6.57 -17.48
N CYS A 35 1.28 -5.30 -17.10
CA CYS A 35 2.06 -4.33 -17.88
C CYS A 35 3.30 -3.77 -17.16
N GLY A 36 3.50 -4.12 -15.88
CA GLY A 36 4.63 -3.62 -15.08
C GLY A 36 4.46 -2.19 -14.56
N LEU A 37 3.40 -1.46 -14.92
CA LEU A 37 3.19 -0.09 -14.45
C LEU A 37 3.10 -0.05 -12.93
N ARG A 38 3.94 0.79 -12.32
CA ARG A 38 3.81 1.21 -10.92
C ARG A 38 2.95 2.47 -10.87
N SER A 39 1.87 2.43 -10.09
CA SER A 39 0.88 3.51 -10.04
C SER A 39 0.31 3.69 -8.64
N SER A 40 -0.16 4.91 -8.37
CA SER A 40 -1.02 5.24 -7.23
C SER A 40 -2.45 5.35 -7.73
N MET A 41 -3.37 4.60 -7.13
CA MET A 41 -4.79 4.60 -7.45
C MET A 41 -5.58 5.18 -6.28
N SER A 42 -6.70 5.83 -6.56
CA SER A 42 -7.65 6.35 -5.56
C SER A 42 -9.07 6.01 -5.98
N GLU A 43 -10.04 6.32 -5.13
CA GLU A 43 -11.46 6.19 -5.45
C GLU A 43 -11.78 6.87 -6.80
N ASN A 44 -12.46 6.16 -7.70
CA ASN A 44 -12.77 6.57 -9.08
C ASN A 44 -11.56 6.78 -10.02
N ALA A 45 -10.34 6.56 -9.54
CA ALA A 45 -9.12 6.59 -10.34
C ALA A 45 -8.33 5.29 -10.12
N GLY A 46 -8.94 4.19 -10.58
CA GLY A 46 -8.37 2.84 -10.47
C GLY A 46 -8.83 2.06 -9.24
N ILE A 47 -9.60 2.64 -8.32
CA ILE A 47 -10.24 1.95 -7.19
C ILE A 47 -11.76 2.10 -7.28
N GLN A 48 -12.49 0.98 -7.18
CA GLN A 48 -13.94 0.93 -7.06
C GLN A 48 -14.34 -0.02 -5.94
N THR A 49 -14.98 0.48 -4.89
CA THR A 49 -15.44 -0.32 -3.76
C THR A 49 -16.90 -0.72 -3.95
N SER A 50 -17.20 -1.99 -3.68
CA SER A 50 -18.54 -2.58 -3.78
C SER A 50 -18.78 -3.57 -2.64
N PRO A 51 -20.01 -4.06 -2.41
CA PRO A 51 -20.27 -5.12 -1.45
C PRO A 51 -19.49 -6.43 -1.72
N LEU A 52 -19.00 -6.63 -2.94
CA LEU A 52 -18.19 -7.79 -3.33
C LEU A 52 -16.69 -7.61 -3.01
N GLY A 53 -16.28 -6.42 -2.57
CA GLY A 53 -14.89 -6.04 -2.36
C GLY A 53 -14.48 -4.84 -3.21
N THR A 54 -13.18 -4.61 -3.24
CA THR A 54 -12.53 -3.49 -3.92
C THR A 54 -11.91 -3.94 -5.23
N THR A 55 -12.41 -3.42 -6.34
CA THR A 55 -11.82 -3.64 -7.66
C THR A 55 -10.71 -2.63 -7.91
N LEU A 56 -9.53 -3.13 -8.26
CA LEU A 56 -8.40 -2.38 -8.74
C LEU A 56 -8.34 -2.45 -10.27
N THR A 57 -8.12 -1.31 -10.93
CA THR A 57 -8.01 -1.22 -12.39
C THR A 57 -6.72 -0.50 -12.76
N CYS A 58 -5.86 -1.16 -13.54
CA CYS A 58 -4.61 -0.56 -13.99
C CYS A 58 -4.91 0.60 -14.96
N PRO A 59 -4.39 1.82 -14.72
CA PRO A 59 -4.69 2.96 -15.58
C PRO A 59 -4.03 2.89 -16.97
N ALA A 60 -3.01 2.04 -17.17
CA ALA A 60 -2.37 1.89 -18.48
C ALA A 60 -2.98 0.79 -19.35
N CYS A 61 -3.21 -0.40 -18.80
CA CYS A 61 -3.63 -1.56 -19.60
C CYS A 61 -5.05 -2.05 -19.29
N GLY A 62 -5.73 -1.45 -18.32
CA GLY A 62 -7.09 -1.85 -17.93
C GLY A 62 -7.20 -3.20 -17.22
N ALA A 63 -6.08 -3.87 -16.91
CA ALA A 63 -6.11 -5.11 -16.13
C ALA A 63 -6.79 -4.88 -14.78
N THR A 64 -7.69 -5.80 -14.40
CA THR A 64 -8.47 -5.71 -13.17
C THR A 64 -8.10 -6.80 -12.17
N GLY A 65 -8.30 -6.50 -10.89
CA GLY A 65 -8.13 -7.42 -9.77
C GLY A 65 -9.11 -7.08 -8.66
N LEU A 66 -9.69 -8.09 -8.03
CA LEU A 66 -10.60 -7.91 -6.89
C LEU A 66 -9.83 -8.23 -5.61
N MET A 67 -9.91 -7.34 -4.64
CA MET A 67 -9.39 -7.54 -3.28
C MET A 67 -10.53 -7.43 -2.29
N ASP A 68 -10.61 -8.36 -1.36
CA ASP A 68 -11.54 -8.23 -0.24
C ASP A 68 -10.99 -7.26 0.82
N GLU A 69 -11.87 -6.82 1.71
CA GLU A 69 -11.52 -5.85 2.74
C GLU A 69 -10.49 -6.39 3.74
N VAL A 70 -10.55 -7.69 4.05
CA VAL A 70 -9.64 -8.35 4.98
C VAL A 70 -8.22 -8.35 4.42
N GLU A 71 -8.06 -8.65 3.13
CA GLU A 71 -6.78 -8.64 2.42
C GLU A 71 -6.15 -7.23 2.41
N ILE A 72 -6.94 -6.20 2.13
CA ILE A 72 -6.50 -4.79 2.15
C ILE A 72 -5.95 -4.42 3.52
N TRP A 73 -6.72 -4.66 4.58
CA TRP A 73 -6.30 -4.27 5.92
C TRP A 73 -5.17 -5.13 6.48
N HIS A 74 -5.09 -6.40 6.08
CA HIS A 74 -3.93 -7.24 6.37
C HIS A 74 -2.65 -6.67 5.76
N HIS A 75 -2.68 -6.24 4.49
CA HIS A 75 -1.54 -5.57 3.86
C HIS A 75 -1.14 -4.27 4.57
N TRP A 76 -2.11 -3.46 4.99
CA TRP A 76 -1.84 -2.23 5.72
C TRP A 76 -1.25 -2.48 7.11
N LEU A 77 -1.73 -3.48 7.84
CA LEU A 77 -1.17 -3.87 9.14
C LEU A 77 0.29 -4.33 9.02
N GLU A 78 0.60 -5.13 7.99
CA GLU A 78 1.96 -5.56 7.72
C GLU A 78 2.87 -4.39 7.32
N GLN A 79 2.35 -3.43 6.54
CA GLN A 79 3.04 -2.17 6.25
C GLN A 79 3.36 -1.41 7.55
N CYS A 80 2.35 -1.19 8.41
CA CYS A 80 2.53 -0.49 9.69
C CYS A 80 3.56 -1.20 10.58
N ARG A 81 3.55 -2.54 10.61
CA ARG A 81 4.53 -3.34 11.36
C ARG A 81 5.95 -3.08 10.87
N ARG A 82 6.16 -3.05 9.55
CA ARG A 82 7.47 -2.75 8.95
C ARG A 82 7.92 -1.33 9.23
N GLU A 83 7.02 -0.35 9.09
CA GLU A 83 7.31 1.06 9.39
C GLU A 83 7.70 1.25 10.86
N ARG A 84 6.99 0.62 11.80
CA ARG A 84 7.37 0.64 13.23
C ARG A 84 8.73 0.01 13.47
N MET A 85 9.04 -1.13 12.84
CA MET A 85 10.36 -1.75 12.98
C MET A 85 11.46 -0.83 12.46
N LEU A 86 11.28 -0.21 11.30
CA LEU A 86 12.26 0.74 10.73
C LEU A 86 12.46 1.97 11.61
N ALA A 87 11.39 2.50 12.21
CA ALA A 87 11.46 3.64 13.13
C ALA A 87 12.29 3.34 14.40
N LEU A 88 12.44 2.07 14.80
CA LEU A 88 13.30 1.69 15.93
C LEU A 88 14.79 1.79 15.61
N PHE A 89 15.14 1.79 14.32
CA PHE A 89 16.52 1.91 13.84
C PHE A 89 16.79 3.29 13.24
N ASP A 90 15.86 4.24 13.37
CA ASP A 90 16.07 5.61 12.92
C ASP A 90 17.12 6.25 13.83
N PRO A 91 18.35 6.53 13.33
CA PRO A 91 19.37 7.16 14.15
C PRO A 91 18.81 8.49 14.64
N LYS A 92 18.97 8.77 15.94
CA LYS A 92 18.57 10.08 16.45
C LYS A 92 19.33 11.14 15.65
N PRO A 93 18.70 12.25 15.25
CA PRO A 93 19.35 13.29 14.46
C PRO A 93 20.62 13.86 15.11
N ASP A 94 20.81 13.65 16.41
CA ASP A 94 21.97 14.13 17.18
C ASP A 94 23.08 13.08 17.37
N GLU A 95 22.97 11.89 16.79
CA GLU A 95 24.03 10.87 16.84
C GLU A 95 24.97 11.07 15.65
N PRO A 96 26.24 11.48 15.87
CA PRO A 96 27.21 11.58 14.79
C PRO A 96 27.36 10.22 14.13
N LEU A 97 27.19 10.15 12.81
CA LEU A 97 27.63 9.00 12.04
C LEU A 97 29.15 8.90 12.24
N GLU A 98 29.60 8.02 13.14
CA GLU A 98 31.04 7.82 13.33
C GLU A 98 31.63 7.40 11.98
N PRO A 99 32.63 8.14 11.45
CA PRO A 99 33.29 7.71 10.25
C PRO A 99 34.07 6.43 10.58
N ASP A 100 33.78 5.36 9.84
CA ASP A 100 34.62 4.16 9.78
C ASP A 100 36.06 4.61 9.57
N THR A 101 36.89 4.53 10.62
CA THR A 101 38.31 4.82 10.54
C THR A 101 38.98 3.52 10.11
N PRO A 102 39.54 3.42 8.88
CA PRO A 102 40.30 2.24 8.49
C PRO A 102 41.64 2.23 9.24
N GLU A 103 41.95 1.15 9.95
CA GLU A 103 43.31 0.83 10.44
C GLU A 103 44.25 0.43 9.29
#